data_AF-A0A953HR81-F1
#
_entry.id   AF-A0A953HR81-F1
#
_cell.length_a   1.000
_cell.length_b   1.000
_cell.length_c   1.000
_cell.angle_alpha   90.00
_cell.angle_beta   90.00
_cell.angle_gamma   90.00
#
_symmetry.space_group_name_H-M   'P 1'
#
loop_
_entity.id
_entity.type
_entity.pdbx_description
1 polymer ?
#
loop_
_entity_poly.entity_id
_entity_poly.type
_entity_poly.pdbx_seq_one_letter_code
_entity_poly.pdbx_strand_id
1 'polypeptide(L)'
;MCHNVTAFRKLYDRYPLAVYRYSISFLNEEICAEEMVQEVFLKVWMNKQGLDLYLSFGSYLFVITRNLIVNFVRKQIMTNN
;
A
#
# COMPACT_ATOMS: atom_id res chain seq x y z
N MET A 1 -1.36 -24.63 6.14
CA MET A 1 -1.10 -23.22 6.54
C MET A 1 0.12 -22.56 5.87
N CYS A 2 1.00 -23.24 5.12
CA CYS A 2 2.22 -22.64 4.53
C CYS A 2 2.03 -21.90 3.18
N HIS A 3 1.00 -22.23 2.39
CA HIS A 3 0.86 -21.72 1.00
C HIS A 3 0.62 -20.20 0.89
N ASN A 4 0.05 -19.57 1.92
CA ASN A 4 -0.33 -18.17 1.85
C ASN A 4 0.88 -17.21 1.98
N VAL A 5 1.88 -17.59 2.79
CA VAL A 5 3.09 -16.78 3.03
C VAL A 5 3.93 -16.67 1.76
N THR A 6 4.10 -17.76 1.01
CA THR A 6 4.89 -17.77 -0.23
C THR A 6 4.24 -16.92 -1.32
N ALA A 7 2.91 -16.95 -1.44
CA ALA A 7 2.17 -16.13 -2.40
C ALA A 7 2.28 -14.64 -2.06
N PHE A 8 2.12 -14.27 -0.78
CA PHE A 8 2.31 -12.90 -0.33
C PHE A 8 3.75 -12.41 -0.54
N ARG A 9 4.76 -13.25 -0.25
CA ARG A 9 6.17 -12.92 -0.45
C ARG A 9 6.47 -12.55 -1.89
N LYS A 10 5.96 -13.31 -2.87
CA LYS A 10 6.13 -12.98 -4.30
C LYS A 10 5.55 -11.62 -4.68
N LEU A 11 4.46 -11.20 -4.02
CA LEU A 11 3.86 -9.87 -4.22
C LEU A 11 4.71 -8.79 -3.55
N TYR A 12 5.17 -9.05 -2.32
CA TYR A 12 6.08 -8.18 -1.60
C TYR A 12 7.43 -8.04 -2.32
N ASP A 13 7.91 -9.03 -3.06
CA ASP A 13 9.16 -8.89 -3.80
C ASP A 13 8.99 -7.99 -5.06
N ARG A 14 7.75 -7.82 -5.55
CA ARG A 14 7.47 -7.16 -6.84
C ARG A 14 7.01 -5.71 -6.73
N TYR A 15 6.22 -5.38 -5.71
CA TYR A 15 5.48 -4.12 -5.66
C TYR A 15 5.94 -3.01 -4.70
N PRO A 16 6.83 -3.21 -3.70
CA PRO A 16 7.24 -2.14 -2.78
C PRO A 16 7.80 -0.92 -3.47
N LEU A 17 8.65 -1.12 -4.47
CA LEU A 17 9.24 -0.01 -5.22
C LEU A 17 8.17 0.78 -5.99
N ALA A 18 7.13 0.13 -6.50
CA ALA A 18 6.03 0.81 -7.18
C ALA A 18 5.19 1.64 -6.20
N VAL A 19 4.88 1.09 -5.03
CA VAL A 19 4.14 1.80 -3.96
C VAL A 19 4.97 2.97 -3.44
N TYR A 20 6.26 2.78 -3.22
CA TYR A 20 7.19 3.82 -2.79
C TYR A 20 7.26 4.96 -3.82
N ARG A 21 7.53 4.65 -5.09
CA ARG A 21 7.62 5.65 -6.17
C ARG A 21 6.33 6.44 -6.34
N TYR A 22 5.19 5.75 -6.20
CA TYR A 22 3.90 6.42 -6.22
C TYR A 22 3.79 7.36 -5.00
N SER A 23 4.03 6.86 -3.80
CA SER A 23 3.87 7.64 -2.55
C SER A 23 4.81 8.85 -2.48
N ILE A 24 6.09 8.69 -2.81
CA ILE A 24 7.05 9.80 -2.81
C ILE A 24 6.66 10.90 -3.80
N SER A 25 6.03 10.55 -4.93
CA SER A 25 5.56 11.54 -5.92
C SER A 25 4.40 12.42 -5.43
N PHE A 26 3.68 12.01 -4.38
CA PHE A 26 2.61 12.82 -3.77
C PHE A 26 3.04 13.46 -2.45
N LEU A 27 3.84 12.75 -1.66
CA LEU A 27 4.18 13.16 -0.29
C LEU A 27 5.46 13.99 -0.23
N ASN A 28 6.38 13.84 -1.19
CA ASN A 28 7.70 14.48 -1.22
C ASN A 28 8.52 14.30 0.08
N GLU A 29 8.22 13.27 0.87
CA GLU A 29 8.90 12.92 2.12
C GLU A 29 9.17 11.42 2.14
N GLU A 30 10.45 11.04 2.28
CA GLU A 30 10.88 9.64 2.23
C GLU A 30 10.28 8.81 3.37
N ILE A 31 10.27 9.36 4.58
CA ILE A 31 9.72 8.71 5.78
C ILE A 31 8.24 8.37 5.54
N CYS A 32 7.44 9.34 5.09
CA CYS A 32 6.03 9.10 4.82
C CYS A 32 5.82 8.13 3.65
N ALA A 33 6.68 8.14 2.63
CA ALA A 33 6.60 7.17 1.54
C ALA A 33 6.90 5.75 2.01
N GLU A 34 7.86 5.55 2.92
CA GLU A 34 8.14 4.26 3.55
C GLU A 34 6.98 3.79 4.44
N GLU A 35 6.38 4.69 5.23
CA GLU A 35 5.18 4.40 6.01
C GLU A 35 4.02 3.93 5.11
N MET A 36 3.81 4.58 3.96
CA MET A 36 2.79 4.15 3.00
C MET A 36 3.06 2.75 2.47
N VAL A 37 4.32 2.39 2.16
CA VAL A 37 4.66 1.01 1.77
C VAL A 37 4.24 0.05 2.87
N GLN A 38 4.64 0.30 4.11
CA GLN A 38 4.31 -0.59 5.23
C GLN A 38 2.80 -0.73 5.41
N GLU A 39 2.06 0.37 5.42
CA GLU A 39 0.62 0.37 5.65
C GLU A 39 -0.17 -0.30 4.51
N VAL A 40 0.24 -0.09 3.26
CA VAL A 40 -0.34 -0.76 2.08
C VAL A 40 -0.19 -2.27 2.23
N PHE A 41 1.03 -2.77 2.47
CA PHE A 41 1.27 -4.22 2.57
C PHE A 41 0.63 -4.83 3.81
N LEU A 42 0.53 -4.09 4.92
CA LEU A 42 -0.22 -4.52 6.10
C LEU A 42 -1.71 -4.69 5.77
N LYS A 43 -2.32 -3.73 5.07
CA LYS A 43 -3.72 -3.84 4.62
C LYS A 43 -3.93 -5.00 3.66
N VAL A 44 -3.00 -5.24 2.74
CA VAL A 44 -3.05 -6.41 1.85
C VAL A 44 -2.99 -7.70 2.67
N TRP A 45 -2.08 -7.79 3.64
CA TRP A 45 -1.94 -8.97 4.50
C TRP A 45 -3.18 -9.23 5.35
N MET A 46 -3.85 -8.20 5.86
CA MET A 46 -5.08 -8.34 6.63
C MET A 46 -6.26 -8.77 5.75
N ASN A 47 -6.37 -8.20 4.54
CA ASN A 47 -7.50 -8.44 3.62
C ASN A 47 -7.24 -9.57 2.62
N LYS A 48 -6.17 -10.36 2.79
CA LYS A 48 -5.75 -11.41 1.86
C LYS A 48 -6.79 -12.50 1.57
N GLN A 49 -7.79 -12.67 2.44
CA GLN A 49 -8.88 -13.63 2.24
C GLN A 49 -9.96 -13.11 1.27
N GLY A 50 -10.08 -11.79 1.10
CA GLY A 50 -11.04 -11.14 0.21
C GLY A 50 -10.41 -10.62 -1.08
N LEU A 51 -9.17 -11.01 -1.39
CA LEU A 51 -8.51 -10.66 -2.65
C LEU A 51 -9.23 -11.37 -3.79
N ASP A 52 -9.94 -10.58 -4.60
CA ASP A 52 -10.56 -11.06 -5.82
C ASP A 52 -9.49 -11.40 -6.88
N LEU A 53 -9.40 -12.68 -7.24
CA LEU A 53 -8.46 -13.18 -8.25
C LEU A 53 -8.81 -12.70 -9.66
N TYR A 54 -10.01 -12.17 -9.89
CA TYR A 54 -10.42 -11.58 -11.17
C TYR A 54 -9.94 -10.15 -11.35
N LEU A 55 -9.51 -9.47 -10.27
CA LEU A 55 -8.95 -8.13 -10.32
C LEU A 55 -7.42 -8.18 -10.36
N SER A 56 -6.82 -7.28 -11.16
CA SER A 56 -5.36 -7.17 -11.20
C SER A 56 -4.84 -6.72 -9.84
N PHE A 57 -3.92 -7.48 -9.26
CA PHE A 57 -3.33 -7.14 -7.96
C PHE A 57 -2.68 -5.75 -7.97
N GLY A 58 -2.11 -5.33 -9.11
CA GLY A 58 -1.56 -3.98 -9.28
C GLY A 58 -2.63 -2.89 -9.15
N SER A 59 -3.81 -3.07 -9.77
CA SER A 59 -4.93 -2.14 -9.64
C SER A 59 -5.44 -2.06 -8.20
N TYR A 60 -5.57 -3.22 -7.53
CA TYR A 60 -5.95 -3.27 -6.12
C TYR A 60 -4.96 -2.51 -5.23
N LEU A 61 -3.66 -2.76 -5.42
CA LEU A 61 -2.60 -2.10 -4.66
C LEU A 61 -2.59 -0.59 -4.87
N PHE A 62 -2.82 -0.14 -6.12
CA PHE A 62 -2.90 1.27 -6.46
C PHE A 62 -4.08 1.96 -5.77
N VAL A 63 -5.25 1.33 -5.74
CA VAL A 63 -6.44 1.85 -5.04
C VAL A 63 -6.17 2.02 -3.55
N ILE A 64 -5.57 1.01 -2.90
CA ILE A 64 -5.21 1.10 -1.48
C ILE A 64 -4.21 2.24 -1.24
N THR A 65 -3.15 2.28 -2.04
CA THR A 65 -2.08 3.29 -1.90
C THR A 65 -2.65 4.70 -2.04
N ARG A 66 -3.47 4.94 -3.07
CA ARG A 66 -4.14 6.23 -3.28
C ARG A 66 -5.02 6.62 -2.09
N ASN A 67 -5.84 5.68 -1.58
CA ASN A 67 -6.73 5.95 -0.46
C ASN A 67 -5.96 6.30 0.81
N LEU A 68 -4.83 5.62 1.06
CA LEU A 68 -3.94 5.92 2.17
C LEU A 68 -3.31 7.30 2.07
N ILE A 69 -2.75 7.65 0.91
CA ILE A 69 -2.16 8.98 0.67
C ILE A 69 -3.20 10.08 0.89
N VAL A 70 -4.42 9.92 0.35
CA VAL A 70 -5.50 10.90 0.52
C VAL A 70 -5.86 11.06 2.00
N ASN A 71 -5.97 9.96 2.75
CA ASN A 71 -6.27 10.00 4.18
C ASN A 71 -5.13 10.63 4.99
N PHE A 72 -3.89 10.31 4.66
CA PHE A 72 -2.70 10.88 5.28
C PHE A 72 -2.67 12.41 5.09
N VAL A 73 -2.80 12.88 3.85
CA VAL A 73 -2.80 14.32 3.53
C VAL A 73 -3.94 15.05 4.22
N ARG A 74 -5.15 14.46 4.25
CA ARG A 74 -6.30 15.03 4.99
C ARG A 74 -6.01 15.17 6.49
N LYS A 75 -5.38 14.16 7.10
CA LYS A 75 -5.02 14.18 8.52
C LYS A 75 -3.95 15.24 8.82
N GLN A 76 -2.96 15.39 7.94
CA GLN A 76 -1.93 16.43 8.06
C GLN A 76 -2.57 17.83 8.04
N ILE A 77 -3.47 18.09 7.09
CA ILE A 77 -4.19 19.38 7.01
C ILE A 77 -5.02 19.63 8.28
N MET A 78 -5.70 18.62 8.81
CA MET A 78 -6.53 18.75 10.00
C MET A 78 -5.73 18.96 11.30
N THR A 79 -4.53 18.36 11.40
CA THR A 79 -3.68 18.47 12.60
C THR A 79 -2.91 19.79 12.64
N ASN A 80 -2.80 20.49 11.50
CA ASN A 80 -2.08 21.77 11.38
C ASN A 80 -3.00 23.01 11.56
N ASN A 81 -4.19 22.84 12.15
CA ASN A 81 -5.11 23.90 12.57
C ASN A 81 -5.34 23.82 14.08
#